data_AF-A0A939W019-F1
#
_entry.id   AF-A0A939W019-F1
#
_cell.length_a   1.000
_cell.length_b   1.000
_cell.length_c   1.000
_cell.angle_alpha   90.00
_cell.angle_beta   90.00
_cell.angle_gamma   90.00
#
_symmetry.space_group_name_H-M   'P 1'
#
loop_
_entity.id
_entity.type
_entity.pdbx_description
1 polymer ?
#
loop_
_entity_poly.entity_id
_entity_poly.type
_entity_poly.pdbx_seq_one_letter_code
_entity_poly.pdbx_strand_id
1 'polypeptide(L)'
;MKVRKKTSYSKTDQKRLFLRMKSPSAFGSARRFDSASFMNVPPEMARRDAAYMCFSAYFRGCDLSGKNPAERSLVYDRILQLFSVIEEKSEFLLNSDVVEKRNLENAESLAFIRLIKKYITVLSNLAAAQIAGRPENIPGNADSLLTGSFYDDLNPQLRQYEDSMIGSVRELLNQKHDLLLSQKEQRSKHFSKSDSERYERAFAVYMEFYADLKNI
;
A
#
# COMPACT_ATOMS: atom_id res chain seq x y z
N MET A 1 7.60 14.62 55.74
CA MET A 1 7.02 15.03 54.44
C MET A 1 7.96 16.03 53.76
N LYS A 2 8.51 15.71 52.58
CA LYS A 2 9.36 16.66 51.80
C LYS A 2 8.49 17.36 50.76
N VAL A 3 8.16 18.63 50.99
CA VAL A 3 7.52 19.50 50.00
C VAL A 3 8.60 19.99 49.04
N ARG A 4 8.55 19.56 47.77
CA ARG A 4 9.45 20.02 46.70
C ARG A 4 9.07 21.46 46.30
N LYS A 5 10.07 22.35 46.29
CA LYS A 5 9.97 23.74 45.80
C LYS A 5 9.59 23.76 44.31
N LYS A 6 8.59 24.58 43.95
CA LYS A 6 8.26 24.96 42.58
C LYS A 6 9.41 25.78 41.98
N THR A 7 10.08 25.28 40.95
CA THR A 7 11.03 26.05 40.14
C THR A 7 10.26 26.93 39.15
N SER A 8 10.08 28.19 39.52
CA SER A 8 9.69 29.26 38.60
C SER A 8 10.89 29.59 37.72
N TYR A 9 10.83 29.25 36.43
CA TYR A 9 11.86 29.65 35.46
C TYR A 9 11.82 31.17 35.23
N SER A 10 12.99 31.81 35.25
CA SER A 10 13.14 33.24 35.00
C SER A 10 12.83 33.57 33.53
N LYS A 11 12.27 34.77 33.26
CA LYS A 11 12.02 35.28 31.88
C LYS A 11 13.28 35.25 31.00
N THR A 12 14.47 35.31 31.60
CA THR A 12 15.76 35.20 30.88
C THR A 12 16.05 33.79 30.38
N ASP A 13 15.62 32.76 31.12
CA ASP A 13 15.81 31.36 30.73
C ASP A 13 14.87 30.99 29.57
N GLN A 14 13.64 31.53 29.60
CA GLN A 14 12.69 31.40 28.50
C GLN A 14 13.20 32.05 27.21
N LYS A 15 13.81 33.24 27.29
CA LYS A 15 14.44 33.90 26.12
C LYS A 15 15.63 33.10 25.57
N ARG A 16 16.45 32.49 26.43
CA ARG A 16 17.59 31.65 26.00
C ARG A 16 17.14 30.34 25.35
N LEU A 17 16.04 29.74 25.83
CA LEU A 17 15.40 28.60 25.18
C LEU A 17 14.87 28.98 23.79
N PHE A 18 14.22 30.13 23.68
CA PHE A 18 13.73 30.66 22.40
C PHE A 18 14.84 30.87 21.36
N LEU A 19 15.95 31.48 21.77
CA LEU A 19 17.06 31.81 20.87
C LEU A 19 17.92 30.58 20.46
N ARG A 20 17.77 29.44 21.15
CA ARG A 20 18.50 28.20 20.83
C ARG A 20 17.76 27.26 19.88
N MET A 21 16.50 27.53 19.52
CA MET A 21 15.72 26.63 18.66
C MET A 21 15.86 27.02 17.18
N LYS A 22 16.48 26.15 16.38
CA LYS A 22 16.81 26.36 14.96
C LYS A 22 15.71 25.93 13.98
N SER A 23 14.43 26.10 14.28
CA SER A 23 13.37 25.85 13.28
C SER A 23 11.98 26.31 13.74
N PRO A 24 11.15 26.90 12.85
CA PRO A 24 9.72 27.12 13.07
C PRO A 24 8.91 25.86 13.45
N SER A 25 9.44 24.64 13.26
CA SER A 25 8.80 23.40 13.73
C SER A 25 8.73 23.29 15.27
N ALA A 26 9.51 24.09 16.01
CA ALA A 26 9.39 24.20 17.47
C ALA A 26 8.18 25.05 17.92
N PHE A 27 7.56 25.78 17.00
CA PHE A 27 6.36 26.61 17.21
C PHE A 27 5.08 25.87 16.80
N GLY A 28 4.84 24.69 17.36
CA GLY A 28 3.47 24.14 17.43
C GLY A 28 2.74 23.84 16.10
N SER A 29 3.43 23.74 14.95
CA SER A 29 2.79 23.39 13.68
C SER A 29 2.78 21.88 13.37
N ALA A 30 3.40 21.04 14.21
CA ALA A 30 3.47 19.59 14.04
C ALA A 30 2.42 18.79 14.84
N ARG A 31 1.29 19.40 15.23
CA ARG A 31 0.19 18.68 15.91
C ARG A 31 -1.12 18.82 15.14
N ARG A 32 -1.22 18.14 14.00
CA ARG A 32 -2.52 17.76 13.42
C ARG A 32 -2.73 16.25 13.35
N PHE A 33 -1.88 15.46 14.02
CA PHE A 33 -2.22 14.09 14.38
C PHE A 33 -2.62 14.08 15.84
N ASP A 34 -3.91 13.94 16.07
CA ASP A 34 -4.50 13.91 17.40
C ASP A 34 -3.96 12.71 18.18
N SER A 35 -3.92 12.80 19.51
CA SER A 35 -3.45 11.70 20.37
C SER A 35 -4.23 10.38 20.12
N ALA A 36 -5.49 10.51 19.69
CA ALA A 36 -6.33 9.41 19.24
C ALA A 36 -5.81 8.72 17.97
N SER A 37 -5.19 9.45 17.04
CA SER A 37 -4.60 8.89 15.82
C SER A 37 -3.36 8.05 16.11
N PHE A 38 -2.56 8.43 17.11
CA PHE A 38 -1.42 7.61 17.57
C PHE A 38 -1.87 6.28 18.16
N MET A 39 -2.99 6.29 18.91
CA MET A 39 -3.58 5.06 19.42
C MET A 39 -4.01 4.11 18.30
N ASN A 40 -4.27 4.59 17.09
CA ASN A 40 -4.69 3.75 15.96
C ASN A 40 -3.53 3.23 15.11
N VAL A 41 -2.28 3.65 15.37
CA VAL A 41 -1.11 3.19 14.61
C VAL A 41 -0.96 1.66 14.61
N PRO A 42 -1.08 0.93 15.73
CA PRO A 42 -0.89 -0.52 15.71
C PRO A 42 -1.97 -1.25 14.90
N PRO A 43 -3.29 -1.00 15.08
CA PRO A 43 -4.32 -1.61 14.24
C PRO A 43 -4.24 -1.25 12.75
N GLU A 44 -3.89 0.00 12.41
CA GLU A 44 -3.76 0.43 11.00
C GLU A 44 -2.52 -0.18 10.34
N MET A 45 -1.42 -0.32 11.09
CA MET A 45 -0.24 -1.07 10.63
C MET A 45 -0.57 -2.55 10.42
N ALA A 46 -1.33 -3.17 11.32
CA ALA A 46 -1.78 -4.54 11.17
C ALA A 46 -2.63 -4.74 9.91
N ARG A 47 -3.55 -3.80 9.63
CA ARG A 47 -4.39 -3.84 8.41
C ARG A 47 -3.56 -3.74 7.13
N ARG A 48 -2.60 -2.81 7.08
CA ARG A 48 -1.66 -2.67 5.96
C ARG A 48 -0.88 -3.96 5.73
N ASP A 49 -0.30 -4.50 6.80
CA ASP A 49 0.57 -5.67 6.72
C ASP A 49 -0.20 -6.93 6.31
N ALA A 50 -1.43 -7.10 6.81
CA ALA A 50 -2.30 -8.19 6.41
C ALA A 50 -2.69 -8.08 4.92
N ALA A 51 -3.05 -6.89 4.46
CA ALA A 51 -3.33 -6.65 3.04
C ALA A 51 -2.11 -6.96 2.16
N TYR A 52 -0.90 -6.56 2.58
CA TYR A 52 0.35 -6.88 1.88
C TYR A 52 0.64 -8.38 1.83
N MET A 53 0.45 -9.10 2.93
CA MET A 53 0.67 -10.56 2.98
C MET A 53 -0.33 -11.31 2.09
N CYS A 54 -1.62 -10.96 2.15
CA CYS A 54 -2.63 -11.56 1.28
C CYS A 54 -2.37 -11.26 -0.19
N PHE A 55 -2.04 -10.01 -0.53
CA PHE A 55 -1.63 -9.62 -1.87
C PHE A 55 -0.42 -10.43 -2.35
N SER A 56 0.65 -10.49 -1.56
CA SER A 56 1.88 -11.17 -1.94
C SER A 56 1.64 -12.66 -2.19
N ALA A 57 0.87 -13.31 -1.32
CA ALA A 57 0.47 -14.70 -1.49
C ALA A 57 -0.38 -14.90 -2.76
N TYR A 58 -1.33 -14.00 -3.03
CA TYR A 58 -2.22 -14.10 -4.18
C TYR A 58 -1.46 -13.86 -5.50
N PHE A 59 -0.67 -12.78 -5.59
CA PHE A 59 0.01 -12.41 -6.83
C PHE A 59 1.15 -13.36 -7.21
N ARG A 60 1.84 -13.93 -6.21
CA ARG A 60 2.89 -14.94 -6.43
C ARG A 60 2.31 -16.32 -6.74
N GLY A 61 1.22 -16.71 -6.07
CA GLY A 61 0.61 -18.03 -6.21
C GLY A 61 -0.39 -18.17 -7.35
N CYS A 62 -0.89 -17.07 -7.91
CA CYS A 62 -1.86 -17.12 -9.00
C CYS A 62 -1.17 -17.44 -10.34
N ASP A 63 -1.53 -18.56 -10.96
CA ASP A 63 -1.21 -18.79 -12.36
C ASP A 63 -2.15 -17.97 -13.25
N LEU A 64 -1.58 -16.93 -13.87
CA LEU A 64 -2.28 -16.07 -14.83
C LEU A 64 -2.20 -16.63 -16.26
N SER A 65 -1.30 -17.59 -16.52
CA SER A 65 -1.01 -18.12 -17.85
C SER A 65 -2.24 -18.81 -18.44
N GLY A 66 -2.88 -19.68 -17.64
CA GLY A 66 -4.07 -20.42 -18.02
C GLY A 66 -5.40 -19.65 -17.93
N LYS A 67 -5.39 -18.40 -17.48
CA LYS A 67 -6.62 -17.62 -17.26
C LYS A 67 -7.06 -16.85 -18.50
N ASN A 68 -8.36 -16.80 -18.73
CA ASN A 68 -8.95 -15.93 -19.76
C ASN A 68 -8.92 -14.45 -19.31
N PRO A 69 -9.08 -13.48 -20.23
CA PRO A 69 -9.01 -12.05 -19.90
C PRO A 69 -9.98 -11.59 -18.80
N ALA A 70 -11.19 -12.15 -18.73
CA ALA A 70 -12.16 -11.82 -17.68
C ALA A 70 -11.68 -12.30 -16.31
N GLU A 71 -11.15 -13.53 -16.22
CA GLU A 71 -10.56 -14.06 -14.99
C GLU A 71 -9.33 -13.26 -14.55
N ARG A 72 -8.48 -12.83 -15.49
CA ARG A 72 -7.32 -11.98 -15.19
C ARG A 72 -7.73 -10.59 -14.72
N SER A 73 -8.75 -9.98 -15.35
CA SER A 73 -9.34 -8.72 -14.90
C SER A 73 -9.84 -8.80 -13.46
N LEU A 74 -10.58 -9.85 -13.09
CA LEU A 74 -11.02 -10.07 -11.71
C LEU A 74 -9.84 -10.19 -10.73
N VAL A 75 -8.76 -10.87 -11.14
CA VAL A 75 -7.53 -10.96 -10.34
C VAL A 75 -6.92 -9.58 -10.12
N TYR A 76 -6.77 -8.76 -11.18
CA TYR A 76 -6.20 -7.42 -11.07
C TYR A 76 -7.04 -6.49 -10.21
N ASP A 77 -8.37 -6.54 -10.33
CA ASP A 77 -9.26 -5.71 -9.53
C ASP A 77 -9.15 -6.04 -8.04
N ARG A 78 -9.06 -7.32 -7.69
CA ARG A 78 -8.81 -7.75 -6.29
C ARG A 78 -7.47 -7.25 -5.78
N ILE A 79 -6.43 -7.34 -6.61
CA ILE A 79 -5.11 -6.82 -6.25
C ILE A 79 -5.17 -5.31 -6.03
N LEU A 80 -5.89 -4.56 -6.88
CA LEU A 80 -6.06 -3.11 -6.75
C LEU A 80 -6.82 -2.72 -5.47
N GLN A 81 -7.80 -3.50 -5.04
CA GLN A 81 -8.49 -3.30 -3.77
C GLN A 81 -7.51 -3.44 -2.59
N LEU A 82 -6.69 -4.50 -2.58
CA LEU A 82 -5.67 -4.69 -1.56
C LEU A 82 -4.62 -3.57 -1.58
N PHE A 83 -4.16 -3.16 -2.77
CA PHE A 83 -3.21 -2.05 -2.91
C PHE A 83 -3.77 -0.72 -2.43
N SER A 84 -5.06 -0.47 -2.63
CA SER A 84 -5.70 0.76 -2.15
C SER A 84 -5.68 0.83 -0.64
N VAL A 85 -5.91 -0.30 0.05
CA VAL A 85 -5.73 -0.38 1.51
C VAL A 85 -4.26 -0.16 1.90
N ILE A 86 -3.33 -0.84 1.22
CA ILE A 86 -1.90 -0.72 1.53
C ILE A 86 -1.44 0.74 1.39
N GLU A 87 -1.84 1.43 0.32
CA GLU A 87 -1.55 2.84 0.09
C GLU A 87 -2.15 3.73 1.17
N GLU A 88 -3.46 3.65 1.40
CA GLU A 88 -4.18 4.46 2.39
C GLU A 88 -3.55 4.33 3.77
N LYS A 89 -3.22 3.09 4.18
CA LYS A 89 -2.66 2.84 5.51
C LYS A 89 -1.19 3.23 5.58
N SER A 90 -0.44 3.11 4.49
CA SER A 90 0.94 3.61 4.43
C SER A 90 1.00 5.13 4.54
N GLU A 91 0.06 5.86 3.91
CA GLU A 91 -0.10 7.30 4.08
C GLU A 91 -0.43 7.69 5.52
N PHE A 92 -1.39 6.99 6.14
CA PHE A 92 -1.72 7.20 7.55
C PHE A 92 -0.48 7.05 8.44
N LEU A 93 0.28 5.97 8.23
CA LEU A 93 1.47 5.66 9.03
C LEU A 93 2.60 6.67 8.81
N LEU A 94 2.81 7.14 7.58
CA LEU A 94 3.75 8.20 7.25
C LEU A 94 3.37 9.50 7.97
N ASN A 95 2.10 9.88 7.93
CA ASN A 95 1.62 11.10 8.58
C ASN A 95 1.64 11.02 10.10
N SER A 96 1.63 9.81 10.66
CA SER A 96 1.77 9.57 12.11
C SER A 96 3.22 9.59 12.61
N ASP A 97 4.22 9.50 11.73
CA ASP A 97 5.63 9.45 12.15
C ASP A 97 6.20 10.85 12.45
N VAL A 98 6.77 10.98 13.65
CA VAL A 98 7.33 12.25 14.16
C VAL A 98 8.83 12.39 13.84
N VAL A 99 9.47 11.32 13.36
CA VAL A 99 10.92 11.28 13.13
C VAL A 99 11.24 11.56 11.67
N GLU A 100 11.88 12.70 11.39
CA GLU A 100 12.22 13.16 10.03
C GLU A 100 12.95 12.11 9.17
N LYS A 101 13.90 11.35 9.75
CA LYS A 101 14.63 10.30 9.03
C LYS A 101 13.71 9.15 8.57
N ARG A 102 12.73 8.77 9.39
CA ARG A 102 11.75 7.72 9.05
C ARG A 102 10.74 8.20 8.02
N ASN A 103 10.44 9.51 8.02
CA ASN A 103 9.52 10.09 7.05
C ASN A 103 10.03 9.96 5.62
N LEU A 104 11.34 10.08 5.38
CA LEU A 104 11.92 9.89 4.05
C LEU A 104 11.83 8.43 3.57
N GLU A 105 12.25 7.46 4.41
CA GLU A 105 12.19 6.03 4.08
C GLU A 105 10.74 5.55 3.85
N ASN A 106 9.80 6.02 4.65
CA ASN A 106 8.38 5.73 4.49
C ASN A 106 7.78 6.39 3.24
N ALA A 107 8.21 7.61 2.89
CA ALA A 107 7.76 8.30 1.68
C ALA A 107 8.24 7.59 0.40
N GLU A 108 9.48 7.10 0.38
CA GLU A 108 10.01 6.27 -0.72
C GLU A 108 9.22 4.97 -0.86
N SER A 109 8.91 4.32 0.27
CA SER A 109 8.11 3.09 0.30
C SER A 109 6.69 3.32 -0.23
N LEU A 110 6.07 4.44 0.14
CA LEU A 110 4.76 4.85 -0.38
C LEU A 110 4.82 5.15 -1.89
N ALA A 111 5.86 5.83 -2.36
CA ALA A 111 6.06 6.07 -3.79
C ALA A 111 6.20 4.76 -4.57
N PHE A 112 6.92 3.77 -4.03
CA PHE A 112 7.02 2.44 -4.60
C PHE A 112 5.66 1.73 -4.65
N ILE A 113 4.89 1.75 -3.57
CA ILE A 113 3.53 1.16 -3.53
C ILE A 113 2.63 1.78 -4.62
N ARG A 114 2.65 3.11 -4.74
CA ARG A 114 1.90 3.84 -5.79
C ARG A 114 2.34 3.49 -7.20
N LEU A 115 3.64 3.30 -7.40
CA LEU A 115 4.18 2.86 -8.69
C LEU A 115 3.61 1.49 -9.04
N ILE A 116 3.73 0.51 -8.15
CA ILE A 116 3.20 -0.85 -8.39
C ILE A 116 1.69 -0.83 -8.64
N LYS A 117 0.93 -0.03 -7.88
CA LYS A 117 -0.51 0.15 -8.11
C LYS A 117 -0.81 0.63 -9.54
N LYS A 118 -0.06 1.61 -10.06
CA LYS A 118 -0.20 2.08 -11.45
C LYS A 118 0.08 0.97 -12.46
N TYR A 119 1.11 0.15 -12.26
CA TYR A 119 1.38 -1.01 -13.12
C TYR A 119 0.21 -1.99 -13.15
N ILE A 120 -0.38 -2.29 -11.99
CA ILE A 120 -1.54 -3.20 -11.91
C ILE A 120 -2.78 -2.57 -12.56
N THR A 121 -2.97 -1.25 -12.46
CA THR A 121 -4.05 -0.55 -13.18
C THR A 121 -3.90 -0.69 -14.69
N VAL A 122 -2.66 -0.60 -15.21
CA VAL A 122 -2.41 -0.83 -16.64
C VAL A 122 -2.73 -2.28 -17.01
N LEU A 123 -2.36 -3.26 -16.18
CA LEU A 123 -2.73 -4.67 -16.40
C LEU A 123 -4.25 -4.88 -16.44
N SER A 124 -5.00 -4.26 -15.53
CA SER A 124 -6.48 -4.30 -15.54
C SER A 124 -7.05 -3.68 -16.82
N ASN A 125 -6.52 -2.53 -17.25
CA ASN A 125 -6.92 -1.89 -18.51
C ASN A 125 -6.60 -2.74 -19.75
N LEU A 126 -5.45 -3.43 -19.77
CA LEU A 126 -5.08 -4.36 -20.84
C LEU A 126 -6.06 -5.53 -20.91
N ALA A 127 -6.40 -6.14 -19.76
CA ALA A 127 -7.39 -7.21 -19.71
C ALA A 127 -8.77 -6.72 -20.18
N ALA A 128 -9.20 -5.53 -19.76
CA ALA A 128 -10.45 -4.92 -20.20
C ALA A 128 -10.49 -4.68 -21.73
N ALA A 129 -9.38 -4.19 -22.31
CA ALA A 129 -9.27 -3.99 -23.75
C ALA A 129 -9.38 -5.32 -24.52
N GLN A 130 -8.77 -6.39 -24.02
CA GLN A 130 -8.88 -7.72 -24.62
C GLN A 130 -10.30 -8.32 -24.49
N ILE A 131 -11.06 -7.98 -23.44
CA ILE A 131 -12.47 -8.38 -23.31
C ILE A 131 -13.33 -7.63 -24.34
N ALA A 132 -13.13 -6.32 -24.47
CA ALA A 132 -13.88 -5.47 -25.40
C ALA A 132 -13.63 -5.84 -26.87
N GLY A 133 -12.42 -6.31 -27.19
CA GLY A 133 -12.03 -6.74 -28.53
C GLY A 133 -12.54 -8.11 -28.97
N ARG A 134 -13.28 -8.85 -28.11
CA ARG A 134 -13.82 -10.17 -28.50
C ARG A 134 -14.94 -10.02 -29.53
N PRO A 135 -14.97 -10.85 -30.59
CA PRO A 135 -16.00 -10.81 -31.63
C PRO A 135 -17.44 -10.87 -31.10
N GLU A 136 -17.64 -11.63 -30.01
CA GLU A 136 -18.93 -11.79 -29.31
C GLU A 136 -19.45 -10.47 -28.69
N ASN A 137 -18.54 -9.53 -28.41
CA ASN A 137 -18.84 -8.23 -27.80
C ASN A 137 -18.89 -7.09 -28.83
N ILE A 138 -18.61 -7.38 -30.11
CA ILE A 138 -18.64 -6.39 -31.20
C ILE A 138 -20.02 -6.45 -31.86
N PRO A 139 -20.80 -5.34 -31.89
CA PRO A 139 -22.11 -5.32 -32.52
C PRO A 139 -22.04 -5.77 -33.98
N GLY A 140 -22.83 -6.78 -34.35
CA GLY A 140 -22.79 -7.43 -35.67
C GLY A 140 -23.21 -6.50 -36.81
N ASN A 141 -22.23 -5.81 -37.39
CA ASN A 141 -22.30 -5.12 -38.69
C ASN A 141 -21.07 -5.53 -39.51
N ALA A 142 -21.01 -5.23 -40.81
CA ALA A 142 -19.87 -5.58 -41.68
C ALA A 142 -18.49 -5.11 -41.15
N ASP A 143 -18.46 -4.10 -40.27
CA ASP A 143 -17.28 -3.68 -39.52
C ASP A 143 -16.74 -4.75 -38.54
N SER A 144 -17.54 -5.74 -38.15
CA SER A 144 -17.17 -6.85 -37.25
C SER A 144 -16.17 -7.82 -37.89
N LEU A 145 -16.19 -7.95 -39.22
CA LEU A 145 -15.23 -8.80 -39.96
C LEU A 145 -13.86 -8.13 -40.09
N LEU A 146 -13.83 -6.80 -40.30
CA LEU A 146 -12.60 -6.03 -40.34
C LEU A 146 -11.98 -5.90 -38.94
N THR A 147 -12.80 -5.59 -37.93
CA THR A 147 -12.34 -5.52 -36.54
C THR A 147 -11.86 -6.88 -36.02
N GLY A 148 -12.52 -7.99 -36.36
CA GLY A 148 -12.07 -9.34 -36.00
C GLY A 148 -10.61 -9.62 -36.41
N SER A 149 -10.25 -9.31 -37.67
CA SER A 149 -8.87 -9.49 -38.17
C SER A 149 -7.85 -8.60 -37.45
N PHE A 150 -8.18 -7.35 -37.13
CA PHE A 150 -7.25 -6.47 -36.39
C PHE A 150 -7.07 -6.91 -34.94
N TYR A 151 -8.13 -7.42 -34.30
CA TYR A 151 -8.07 -7.92 -32.94
C TYR A 151 -7.34 -9.26 -32.83
N ASP A 152 -7.46 -10.12 -33.84
CA ASP A 152 -6.72 -11.39 -33.92
C ASP A 152 -5.19 -11.16 -33.95
N ASP A 153 -4.72 -10.09 -34.58
CA ASP A 153 -3.31 -9.69 -34.59
C ASP A 153 -2.87 -8.93 -33.33
N LEU A 154 -3.74 -8.08 -32.77
CA LEU A 154 -3.42 -7.22 -31.63
C LEU A 154 -3.44 -7.98 -30.29
N ASN A 155 -4.36 -8.92 -30.12
CA ASN A 155 -4.56 -9.63 -28.85
C ASN A 155 -3.32 -10.45 -28.39
N PRO A 156 -2.60 -11.18 -29.28
CA PRO A 156 -1.34 -11.81 -28.92
C PRO A 156 -0.27 -10.82 -28.45
N GLN A 157 -0.19 -9.63 -29.07
CA GLN A 157 0.76 -8.59 -28.66
C GLN A 157 0.40 -8.02 -27.29
N LEU A 158 -0.89 -7.69 -27.07
CA LEU A 158 -1.38 -7.24 -25.76
C LEU A 158 -1.09 -8.27 -24.67
N ARG A 159 -1.22 -9.57 -24.99
CA ARG A 159 -0.89 -10.64 -24.05
C ARG A 159 0.59 -10.72 -23.75
N GLN A 160 1.46 -10.59 -24.74
CA GLN A 160 2.91 -10.54 -24.51
C GLN A 160 3.33 -9.37 -23.62
N TYR A 161 2.75 -8.18 -23.83
CA TYR A 161 3.00 -7.02 -22.98
C TYR A 161 2.49 -7.26 -21.55
N GLU A 162 1.30 -7.84 -21.39
CA GLU A 162 0.74 -8.21 -20.10
C GLU A 162 1.66 -9.18 -19.34
N ASP A 163 2.09 -10.27 -20.00
CA ASP A 163 2.98 -11.29 -19.41
C ASP A 163 4.35 -10.69 -19.01
N SER A 164 4.91 -9.84 -19.86
CA SER A 164 6.16 -9.11 -19.57
C SER A 164 6.01 -8.20 -18.35
N MET A 165 4.93 -7.42 -18.28
CA MET A 165 4.64 -6.53 -17.15
C MET A 165 4.40 -7.30 -15.85
N ILE A 166 3.66 -8.42 -15.89
CA ILE A 166 3.48 -9.30 -14.73
C ILE A 166 4.84 -9.78 -14.23
N GLY A 167 5.72 -10.22 -15.15
CA GLY A 167 7.08 -10.65 -14.84
C GLY A 167 7.87 -9.58 -14.10
N SER A 168 7.91 -8.36 -14.63
CA SER A 168 8.61 -7.22 -14.00
C SER A 168 8.03 -6.85 -12.64
N VAL A 169 6.70 -6.84 -12.48
CA VAL A 169 6.06 -6.53 -11.20
C VAL A 169 6.40 -7.61 -10.17
N ARG A 170 6.37 -8.90 -10.55
CA ARG A 170 6.75 -10.01 -9.66
C ARG A 170 8.20 -9.90 -9.21
N GLU A 171 9.10 -9.59 -10.14
CA GLU A 171 10.52 -9.43 -9.84
C GLU A 171 10.76 -8.26 -8.86
N LEU A 172 10.18 -7.09 -9.13
CA LEU A 172 10.29 -5.92 -8.25
C LEU A 172 9.75 -6.19 -6.85
N LEU A 173 8.60 -6.87 -6.75
CA LEU A 173 8.02 -7.24 -5.47
C LEU A 173 8.89 -8.23 -4.71
N ASN A 174 9.54 -9.17 -5.39
CA ASN A 174 10.45 -10.12 -4.76
C ASN A 174 11.71 -9.43 -4.24
N GLN A 175 12.33 -8.55 -5.03
CA GLN A 175 13.50 -7.79 -4.63
C GLN A 175 13.24 -6.86 -3.42
N LYS A 176 12.02 -6.32 -3.30
CA LYS A 176 11.65 -5.39 -2.22
C LYS A 176 10.89 -6.05 -1.07
N HIS A 177 10.67 -7.36 -1.13
CA HIS A 177 9.91 -8.09 -0.11
C HIS A 177 10.58 -8.02 1.26
N ASP A 178 11.87 -8.34 1.31
CA ASP A 178 12.65 -8.38 2.55
C ASP A 178 12.79 -7.00 3.17
N LEU A 179 12.87 -5.96 2.33
CA LEU A 179 12.88 -4.57 2.79
C LEU A 179 11.57 -4.23 3.53
N LEU A 180 10.42 -4.56 2.96
CA LEU A 180 9.11 -4.30 3.57
C LEU A 180 8.92 -5.09 4.88
N LEU A 181 9.39 -6.35 4.92
CA LEU A 181 9.38 -7.15 6.16
C LEU A 181 10.29 -6.55 7.23
N SER A 182 11.49 -6.11 6.85
CA SER A 182 12.43 -5.48 7.79
C SER A 182 11.89 -4.16 8.37
N GLN A 183 11.20 -3.34 7.56
CA GLN A 183 10.54 -2.11 8.02
C GLN A 183 9.42 -2.42 9.01
N LYS A 184 8.63 -3.47 8.76
CA LYS A 184 7.62 -3.97 9.71
C LYS A 184 8.27 -4.35 11.04
N GLU A 185 9.34 -5.16 11.02
CA GLU A 185 10.04 -5.58 12.23
C GLU A 185 10.68 -4.41 12.99
N GLN A 186 11.25 -3.44 12.29
CA GLN A 186 11.82 -2.26 12.92
C GLN A 186 10.75 -1.42 13.63
N ARG A 187 9.57 -1.28 13.01
CA ARG A 187 8.48 -0.50 13.60
C ARG A 187 7.83 -1.24 14.78
N SER A 188 7.66 -2.55 14.71
CA SER A 188 7.10 -3.35 15.81
C SER A 188 7.98 -3.36 17.07
N LYS A 189 9.32 -3.22 16.93
CA LYS A 189 10.25 -3.08 18.08
C LYS A 189 9.98 -1.85 18.95
N HIS A 190 9.26 -0.86 18.44
CA HIS A 190 8.91 0.35 19.19
C HIS A 190 7.56 0.26 19.90
N PHE A 191 6.83 -0.85 19.75
CA PHE A 191 5.54 -1.03 20.39
C PHE A 191 5.67 -1.34 21.88
N SER A 192 4.77 -0.76 22.65
CA SER A 192 4.51 -1.24 24.01
C SER A 192 3.87 -2.62 23.95
N LYS A 193 3.87 -3.36 25.06
CA LYS A 193 3.19 -4.67 25.13
C LYS A 193 1.71 -4.58 24.72
N SER A 194 1.01 -3.54 25.17
CA SER A 194 -0.39 -3.28 24.81
C SER A 194 -0.57 -3.04 23.30
N ASP A 195 0.34 -2.29 22.69
CA ASP A 195 0.27 -2.00 21.26
C ASP A 195 0.57 -3.23 20.41
N SER A 196 1.51 -4.08 20.83
CA SER A 196 1.77 -5.37 20.20
C SER A 196 0.55 -6.29 20.25
N GLU A 197 -0.11 -6.41 21.41
CA GLU A 197 -1.34 -7.22 21.55
C GLU A 197 -2.51 -6.68 20.69
N ARG A 198 -2.58 -5.36 20.51
CA ARG A 198 -3.58 -4.73 19.62
C ARG A 198 -3.25 -4.96 18.15
N TYR A 199 -1.98 -4.90 17.78
CA TYR A 199 -1.50 -5.24 16.44
C TYR A 199 -1.80 -6.69 16.10
N GLU A 200 -1.42 -7.65 16.96
CA GLU A 200 -1.58 -9.09 16.69
C GLU A 200 -3.06 -9.47 16.53
N ARG A 201 -3.94 -8.98 17.41
CA ARG A 201 -5.39 -9.21 17.29
C ARG A 201 -5.97 -8.63 16.01
N ALA A 202 -5.63 -7.39 15.68
CA ALA A 202 -6.10 -6.77 14.44
C ALA A 202 -5.56 -7.50 13.21
N PHE A 203 -4.29 -7.93 13.25
CA PHE A 203 -3.63 -8.62 12.15
C PHE A 203 -4.32 -9.95 11.85
N ALA A 204 -4.63 -10.76 12.87
CA ALA A 204 -5.36 -12.02 12.70
C ALA A 204 -6.72 -11.81 12.03
N VAL A 205 -7.51 -10.84 12.53
CA VAL A 205 -8.83 -10.51 11.98
C VAL A 205 -8.74 -10.05 10.52
N TYR A 206 -7.78 -9.19 10.18
CA TYR A 206 -7.62 -8.72 8.81
C TYR A 206 -7.06 -9.79 7.87
N MET A 207 -6.23 -10.70 8.36
CA MET A 207 -5.77 -11.85 7.56
C MET A 207 -6.94 -12.74 7.16
N GLU A 208 -7.87 -13.02 8.07
CA GLU A 208 -9.10 -13.75 7.76
C GLU A 208 -9.98 -12.98 6.77
N PHE A 209 -10.26 -11.71 7.06
CA PHE A 209 -11.07 -10.85 6.20
C PHE A 209 -10.53 -10.75 4.76
N TYR A 210 -9.21 -10.61 4.61
CA TYR A 210 -8.58 -10.54 3.29
C TYR A 210 -8.34 -11.92 2.66
N ALA A 211 -8.38 -13.01 3.42
CA ALA A 211 -8.33 -14.37 2.89
C ALA A 211 -9.67 -14.77 2.25
N ASP A 212 -10.80 -14.33 2.80
CA ASP A 212 -12.13 -14.61 2.23
C ASP A 212 -12.34 -13.99 0.84
N LEU A 213 -11.63 -12.91 0.52
CA LEU A 213 -11.55 -12.34 -0.83
C LEU A 213 -10.95 -13.31 -1.87
N LYS A 214 -10.40 -14.46 -1.46
CA LYS A 214 -9.97 -15.56 -2.37
C LYS A 214 -11.12 -16.43 -2.88
N ASN A 215 -12.27 -16.45 -2.19
CA ASN A 215 -13.34 -17.46 -2.41
C ASN A 215 -14.60 -16.94 -3.12
N ILE A 216 -14.68 -15.64 -3.42
CA ILE A 216 -15.66 -15.05 -4.37
C ILE A 216 -15.03 -15.09 -5.76
#